data_AF-A0A1V5D1T2-F1
#
_entry.id   AF-A0A1V5D1T2-F1
#
_cell.length_a   1.000
_cell.length_b   1.000
_cell.length_c   1.000
_cell.angle_alpha   90.00
_cell.angle_beta   90.00
_cell.angle_gamma   90.00
#
_symmetry.space_group_name_H-M   'P 1'
#
loop_
_entity.id
_entity.type
_entity.pdbx_description
1 polymer ?
#
loop_
_entity_poly.entity_id
_entity_poly.type
_entity_poly.pdbx_seq_one_letter_code
_entity_poly.pdbx_strand_id
1 'polypeptide(L)'
;MKKKGFTPEQIITTLREAEVLLSQGNTAVDAARKLGITEQTYYRWRRECGGMKVDQAKRLKKLVADLSLDNAILKEVSRGNF
;
A
#
# COMPACT_ATOMS: atom_id res chain seq x y z
N MET A 1 -30.76 1.67 -6.64
CA MET A 1 -29.87 0.58 -6.18
C MET A 1 -28.51 1.15 -5.81
N LYS A 2 -28.02 0.96 -4.58
CA LYS A 2 -26.62 1.29 -4.24
C LYS A 2 -25.72 0.38 -5.09
N LYS A 3 -24.93 0.95 -6.01
CA LYS A 3 -23.90 0.18 -6.71
C LYS A 3 -22.93 -0.34 -5.64
N LYS A 4 -22.83 -1.66 -5.48
CA LYS A 4 -21.75 -2.28 -4.70
C LYS A 4 -20.44 -1.92 -5.42
N GLY A 5 -19.77 -0.89 -4.93
CA GLY A 5 -18.42 -0.55 -5.37
C GLY A 5 -17.43 -1.61 -4.90
N PHE A 6 -16.26 -1.66 -5.54
CA PHE A 6 -15.15 -2.49 -5.08
C PHE A 6 -14.69 -2.02 -3.69
N THR A 7 -14.42 -2.97 -2.80
CA THR A 7 -13.78 -2.65 -1.52
C THR A 7 -12.31 -2.32 -1.74
N PRO A 8 -11.66 -1.55 -0.84
CA PRO A 8 -10.23 -1.28 -0.92
C PRO A 8 -9.36 -2.54 -1.05
N GLU A 9 -9.74 -3.61 -0.36
CA GLU A 9 -9.05 -4.90 -0.39
C GLU A 9 -9.17 -5.56 -1.76
N GLN A 10 -10.36 -5.53 -2.35
CA GLN A 10 -10.58 -6.03 -3.72
C GLN A 10 -9.74 -5.25 -4.73
N ILE A 11 -9.71 -3.92 -4.61
CA ILE A 11 -8.89 -3.04 -5.46
C ILE A 11 -7.41 -3.42 -5.36
N ILE A 12 -6.89 -3.61 -4.15
CA ILE A 12 -5.48 -3.96 -3.94
C ILE A 12 -5.15 -5.33 -4.53
N THR A 13 -6.04 -6.32 -4.36
CA THR A 13 -5.85 -7.66 -4.93
C THR A 13 -5.84 -7.62 -6.45
N THR A 14 -6.81 -6.92 -7.07
CA THR A 14 -6.85 -6.76 -8.53
C THR A 14 -5.62 -6.01 -9.07
N LEU A 15 -5.12 -4.99 -8.36
CA LEU A 15 -3.88 -4.31 -8.75
C LEU A 15 -2.65 -5.22 -8.69
N ARG A 16 -2.57 -6.13 -7.71
CA ARG A 16 -1.49 -7.13 -7.64
C ARG A 16 -1.56 -8.13 -8.78
N GLU A 17 -2.75 -8.61 -9.12
CA GLU A 17 -2.94 -9.48 -10.28
C GLU A 17 -2.55 -8.78 -11.59
N ALA A 18 -2.87 -7.48 -11.71
CA ALA A 18 -2.43 -6.67 -12.83
C ALA A 18 -0.89 -6.58 -12.92
N GLU A 19 -0.20 -6.38 -11.79
CA GLU A 19 1.27 -6.36 -11.75
C GLU A 19 1.89 -7.69 -12.21
N VAL A 20 1.28 -8.83 -11.86
CA VAL A 20 1.70 -10.16 -12.34
C VAL A 20 1.50 -10.30 -13.85
N LEU A 21 0.37 -9.84 -14.39
CA LEU A 21 0.12 -9.88 -15.83
C LEU A 21 1.12 -8.99 -16.60
N LEU A 22 1.46 -7.81 -16.04
CA LEU A 22 2.46 -6.91 -16.61
C LEU A 22 3.87 -7.53 -16.61
N SER A 23 4.26 -8.23 -15.53
CA SER A 23 5.58 -8.90 -15.46
C SER A 23 5.70 -10.07 -16.43
N GLN A 24 4.57 -10.67 -16.83
CA GLN A 24 4.49 -11.68 -17.89
C GLN A 24 4.51 -11.06 -19.32
N GLY A 25 4.65 -9.74 -19.44
CA GLY A 25 4.75 -9.04 -20.72
C GLY A 25 3.40 -8.58 -21.33
N ASN A 26 2.28 -8.70 -20.59
CA ASN A 26 1.02 -8.14 -21.06
C ASN A 26 1.04 -6.60 -20.96
N THR A 27 0.25 -5.93 -21.80
CA THR A 27 0.05 -4.48 -21.67
C THR A 27 -0.94 -4.16 -20.54
N ALA A 28 -0.95 -2.91 -20.07
CA ALA A 28 -1.93 -2.45 -19.07
C ALA A 28 -3.38 -2.60 -19.58
N VAL A 29 -3.60 -2.41 -20.88
CA VAL A 29 -4.90 -2.60 -21.55
C VAL A 29 -5.33 -4.07 -21.46
N ASP A 30 -4.44 -4.99 -21.79
CA ASP A 30 -4.72 -6.43 -21.76
C ASP A 30 -4.95 -6.93 -20.34
N ALA A 31 -4.15 -6.44 -19.39
CA ALA A 31 -4.32 -6.75 -17.97
C ALA A 31 -5.68 -6.25 -17.45
N ALA A 32 -6.05 -5.01 -17.74
CA ALA A 32 -7.35 -4.46 -17.35
C ALA A 32 -8.51 -5.29 -17.93
N ARG A 33 -8.43 -5.65 -19.22
CA ARG A 33 -9.43 -6.49 -19.89
C ARG A 33 -9.55 -7.87 -19.25
N LYS A 34 -8.41 -8.53 -18.96
CA LYS A 34 -8.38 -9.84 -18.29
C LYS A 34 -8.98 -9.81 -16.88
N LEU A 35 -8.84 -8.68 -16.20
CA LEU A 35 -9.34 -8.47 -14.84
C LEU A 35 -10.78 -7.91 -14.79
N GLY A 36 -11.44 -7.75 -15.95
CA GLY A 36 -12.81 -7.26 -16.02
C GLY A 36 -12.98 -5.79 -15.61
N ILE A 37 -11.91 -5.00 -15.67
CA ILE A 37 -11.92 -3.56 -15.36
C ILE A 37 -11.55 -2.74 -16.60
N THR A 38 -11.89 -1.45 -16.59
CA THR A 38 -11.41 -0.55 -17.63
C THR A 38 -9.98 -0.11 -17.34
N GLU A 39 -9.22 0.19 -18.40
CA GLU A 39 -7.87 0.74 -18.26
C GLU A 39 -7.86 2.04 -17.44
N GLN A 40 -8.90 2.88 -17.60
CA GLN A 40 -9.07 4.10 -16.82
C GLN A 40 -9.23 3.80 -15.33
N THR A 41 -10.01 2.77 -14.96
CA THR A 41 -10.15 2.32 -13.57
C THR A 41 -8.82 1.82 -13.02
N TYR A 42 -8.06 1.05 -13.80
CA TYR A 42 -6.72 0.59 -13.42
C TYR A 42 -5.79 1.76 -13.08
N TYR A 43 -5.67 2.77 -13.96
CA TYR A 43 -4.79 3.91 -13.68
C TYR A 43 -5.25 4.76 -12.51
N ARG A 44 -6.56 4.94 -12.33
CA ARG A 44 -7.10 5.65 -11.16
C ARG A 44 -6.72 4.95 -9.87
N TRP A 45 -6.98 3.65 -9.77
CA TRP A 45 -6.63 2.86 -8.61
C TRP A 45 -5.12 2.80 -8.36
N ARG A 46 -4.32 2.71 -9.41
CA ARG A 46 -2.85 2.75 -9.29
C ARG A 46 -2.37 4.06 -8.68
N ARG A 47 -2.98 5.20 -9.05
CA ARG A 47 -2.67 6.51 -8.47
C ARG A 47 -3.06 6.58 -6.99
N GLU A 48 -4.28 6.14 -6.65
CA GLU A 48 -4.83 6.18 -5.28
C GLU A 48 -4.09 5.23 -4.33
N CYS A 49 -3.92 3.95 -4.71
CA CYS A 49 -3.25 2.95 -3.89
C CYS A 49 -1.72 3.12 -3.88
N GLY A 50 -1.13 3.66 -4.95
CA GLY A 50 0.29 3.99 -5.01
C GLY A 50 0.67 5.07 -3.98
N GLY A 51 -0.14 6.13 -3.88
CA GLY A 51 0.03 7.16 -2.84
C GLY A 51 -0.17 6.60 -1.43
N MET A 52 -1.23 5.81 -1.22
CA MET A 52 -1.58 5.26 0.09
C MET A 52 -0.47 4.35 0.68
N LYS A 53 0.13 3.46 -0.12
CA LYS A 53 1.24 2.60 0.36
C LYS A 53 2.46 3.41 0.77
N VAL A 54 2.80 4.47 0.02
CA VAL A 54 3.94 5.34 0.32
C VAL A 54 3.71 6.11 1.62
N ASP A 55 2.50 6.64 1.82
CA ASP A 55 2.16 7.40 3.03
C ASP A 55 2.11 6.53 4.28
N GLN A 56 1.55 5.31 4.17
CA GLN A 56 1.59 4.33 5.26
C GLN A 56 3.03 3.94 5.63
N ALA A 57 3.89 3.70 4.63
CA ALA A 57 5.30 3.39 4.87
C ALA A 57 6.04 4.55 5.56
N LYS A 58 5.77 5.81 5.17
CA LYS A 58 6.33 6.98 5.85
C LYS A 58 5.87 7.08 7.30
N ARG A 59 4.57 6.89 7.56
CA ARG A 59 4.01 6.93 8.92
C ARG A 59 4.60 5.82 9.82
N LEU A 60 4.77 4.62 9.28
CA LEU A 60 5.37 3.51 10.01
C LEU A 60 6.83 3.81 10.37
N LYS A 61 7.64 4.32 9.42
CA LYS A 61 9.03 4.72 9.69
C LYS A 61 9.11 5.77 10.81
N LYS A 62 8.23 6.77 10.79
CA LYS A 62 8.17 7.79 11.84
C LYS A 62 7.86 7.17 13.20
N LEU A 63 6.82 6.34 13.27
CA LEU A 63 6.41 5.70 14.53
C LEU A 63 7.53 4.80 15.09
N VAL A 64 8.23 4.05 14.24
CA VAL A 64 9.36 3.22 14.65
C VAL A 64 10.52 4.06 15.17
N ALA A 65 10.82 5.21 14.54
CA ALA A 65 11.84 6.13 15.00
C ALA A 65 11.50 6.73 16.37
N ASP A 66 10.26 7.20 16.54
CA ASP A 66 9.76 7.76 17.80
C ASP A 66 9.86 6.70 18.93
N LEU A 67 9.36 5.49 18.69
CA LEU A 67 9.46 4.38 19.65
C LEU A 67 10.90 3.96 19.95
N SER A 68 11.80 4.06 18.97
CA SER A 68 13.21 3.71 19.16
C SER A 68 13.92 4.73 20.06
N LEU A 69 13.58 6.02 19.91
CA LEU A 69 14.09 7.09 20.75
C LEU A 69 13.59 6.94 22.19
N ASP A 70 12.29 6.74 22.39
CA ASP A 70 11.70 6.53 23.71
C ASP A 70 12.32 5.33 24.43
N ASN A 71 12.52 4.22 23.71
CA ASN A 71 13.20 3.04 24.26
C ASN A 71 14.66 3.30 24.64
N ALA A 72 15.39 4.13 23.89
CA ALA A 72 16.77 4.48 24.23
C ALA A 72 16.83 5.29 25.53
N ILE A 73 15.95 6.30 25.67
CA ILE A 73 15.85 7.12 26.88
C ILE A 73 15.49 6.25 28.09
N LEU A 74 14.50 5.36 27.96
CA LEU A 74 14.10 4.47 29.05
C LEU A 74 15.26 3.55 29.50
N LYS A 75 16.09 3.08 28.57
CA LYS A 75 17.28 2.27 28.89
C LYS A 75 18.35 3.09 29.60
N GLU A 76 18.58 4.33 29.21
CA GLU A 76 19.55 5.21 29.89
C GLU A 76 19.11 5.52 31.32
N VAL A 77 17.83 5.88 31.52
CA VAL A 77 17.26 6.13 32.85
C VAL A 77 17.35 4.88 33.73
N SER A 78 17.07 3.71 33.16
CA SER A 78 17.17 2.44 33.88
C SER A 78 18.61 2.04 34.23
N ARG A 79 19.61 2.51 33.47
CA ARG A 79 21.04 2.27 33.76
C ARG A 79 21.61 3.24 34.79
N GLY A 80 21.04 4.44 34.93
CA GLY A 80 21.53 5.49 35.85
C GLY A 80 21.10 5.36 37.31
N ASN A 81 20.39 4.28 37.69
CA ASN A 81 19.84 4.08 39.03
C ASN A 81 20.61 3.04 39.90
N PHE A 82 21.92 2.88 39.68
CA PHE A 82 22.80 2.08 40.55
C PHE A 82 24.00 2.89 41.02
#